data_AF-A0A0G0XG29-F1
#
_entry.id   AF-A0A0G0XG29-F1
#
_cell.length_a   1.000
_cell.length_b   1.000
_cell.length_c   1.000
_cell.angle_alpha   90.00
_cell.angle_beta   90.00
_cell.angle_gamma   90.00
#
_symmetry.space_group_name_H-M   'P 1'
#
loop_
_entity.id
_entity.type
_entity.pdbx_description
1 polymer ?
#
loop_
_entity_poly.entity_id
_entity_poly.type
_entity_poly.pdbx_seq_one_letter_code
_entity_poly.pdbx_strand_id
1 'polypeptide(L)'
;MSTLYVEYRKGKDNPLTKAVVQVGIHLLDAELVDQLVRDDETEADVAIVDDAGIAQKVISETEKTIVLISYLTKEDGLVAKAFASRFSARVRAVWFLEFGTALIDLACDMKKED
;
A
#
# COMPACT_ATOMS: atom_id res chain seq x y z
N MET A 1 15.54 0.74 6.13
CA MET A 1 14.76 -0.46 5.81
C MET A 1 13.33 -0.10 6.10
N SER A 2 12.47 -0.09 5.08
CA SER A 2 11.08 0.34 5.23
C SER A 2 10.22 -0.77 5.84
N THR A 3 9.02 -0.45 6.28
CA THR A 3 8.05 -1.42 6.81
C THR A 3 6.81 -1.45 5.93
N LEU A 4 6.29 -2.66 5.71
CA LEU A 4 5.21 -2.93 4.76
C LEU A 4 4.07 -3.64 5.47
N TYR A 5 2.90 -3.02 5.46
CA TYR A 5 1.64 -3.63 5.87
C TYR A 5 0.83 -4.03 4.63
N VAL A 6 0.21 -5.22 4.63
CA VAL A 6 -0.62 -5.68 3.51
C VAL A 6 -1.93 -6.23 4.03
N GLU A 7 -3.05 -5.65 3.59
CA GLU A 7 -4.40 -6.09 3.94
C GLU A 7 -5.28 -6.20 2.71
N TYR A 8 -5.64 -7.44 2.36
CA TYR A 8 -6.49 -7.77 1.22
C TYR A 8 -7.75 -8.48 1.72
N ARG A 9 -8.91 -8.16 1.14
CA ARG A 9 -10.20 -8.81 1.51
C ARG A 9 -10.17 -10.33 1.40
N LYS A 10 -9.41 -10.88 0.44
CA LYS A 10 -9.28 -12.34 0.22
C LYS A 10 -8.28 -13.02 1.17
N GLY A 11 -7.66 -12.28 2.08
CA GLY A 11 -6.73 -12.80 3.08
C GLY A 11 -5.34 -13.15 2.55
N LYS A 12 -4.43 -13.48 3.48
CA LYS A 12 -2.99 -13.69 3.23
C LYS A 12 -2.67 -14.88 2.32
N ASP A 13 -3.57 -15.86 2.21
CA ASP A 13 -3.36 -17.06 1.39
C ASP A 13 -3.66 -16.87 -0.09
N ASN A 14 -4.24 -15.73 -0.47
CA ASN A 14 -4.51 -15.43 -1.86
C ASN A 14 -3.19 -15.30 -2.66
N PRO A 15 -3.06 -15.97 -3.83
CA PRO A 15 -1.86 -15.86 -4.66
C PRO A 15 -1.49 -14.42 -5.05
N LEU A 16 -2.48 -13.54 -5.24
CA LEU A 16 -2.24 -12.12 -5.54
C LEU A 16 -1.62 -11.41 -4.34
N THR A 17 -2.12 -11.68 -3.14
CA THR A 17 -1.56 -11.11 -1.90
C THR A 17 -0.11 -11.58 -1.70
N LYS A 18 0.18 -12.86 -1.96
CA LYS A 18 1.55 -13.39 -1.91
C LYS A 18 2.46 -12.72 -2.94
N ALA A 19 1.99 -12.53 -4.18
CA ALA A 19 2.75 -11.84 -5.22
C ALA A 19 3.04 -10.38 -4.85
N VAL A 20 2.04 -9.66 -4.35
CA VAL A 20 2.16 -8.26 -3.91
C VAL A 20 3.15 -8.12 -2.77
N VAL A 21 3.06 -9.00 -1.77
CA VAL A 21 4.01 -9.05 -0.65
C VAL A 21 5.44 -9.28 -1.16
N GLN A 22 5.65 -10.28 -2.00
CA GLN A 22 6.98 -10.62 -2.53
C GLN A 22 7.59 -9.45 -3.33
N VAL A 23 6.80 -8.83 -4.21
CA VAL A 23 7.25 -7.70 -5.02
C VAL A 23 7.49 -6.47 -4.13
N GLY A 24 6.60 -6.20 -3.18
CA GLY A 24 6.72 -5.09 -2.22
C GLY A 24 7.98 -5.20 -1.36
N ILE A 25 8.21 -6.35 -0.73
CA ILE A 25 9.42 -6.63 0.07
C ILE A 25 10.68 -6.39 -0.78
N HIS A 26 10.72 -6.95 -1.99
CA HIS A 26 11.92 -6.91 -2.82
C HIS A 26 12.23 -5.51 -3.37
N LEU A 27 11.23 -4.77 -3.83
CA LEU A 27 11.43 -3.47 -4.47
C LEU A 27 11.58 -2.32 -3.46
N LEU A 28 10.94 -2.41 -2.29
CA LEU A 28 11.02 -1.40 -1.25
C LEU A 28 12.14 -1.67 -0.22
N ASP A 29 12.83 -2.81 -0.32
CA ASP A 29 13.74 -3.30 0.74
C ASP A 29 13.06 -3.23 2.12
N ALA A 30 11.86 -3.84 2.18
CA ALA A 30 10.92 -3.65 3.28
C ALA A 30 10.69 -4.90 4.13
N GLU A 31 10.50 -4.68 5.44
CA GLU A 31 10.04 -5.68 6.40
C GLU A 31 8.52 -5.81 6.35
N LEU A 32 7.99 -7.01 6.14
CA LEU A 32 6.54 -7.23 6.27
C LEU A 32 6.13 -7.23 7.74
N VAL A 33 5.16 -6.39 8.09
CA VAL A 33 4.62 -6.28 9.44
C VAL A 33 3.16 -6.74 9.51
N ASP A 34 2.78 -7.33 10.63
CA ASP A 34 1.42 -7.82 10.86
C ASP A 34 0.47 -6.78 11.46
N GLN A 35 1.02 -5.66 11.95
CA GLN A 35 0.28 -4.55 12.55
C GLN A 35 0.54 -3.26 11.78
N LEU A 36 -0.52 -2.50 11.53
CA LEU A 36 -0.43 -1.19 10.88
C LEU A 36 0.26 -0.14 11.78
N VAL A 37 -0.05 -0.20 13.08
CA VAL A 37 0.58 0.58 14.14
C VAL A 37 1.03 -0.40 15.22
N ARG A 38 2.32 -0.38 15.55
CA ARG A 38 2.93 -1.24 16.58
C ARG A 38 2.61 -0.71 17.99
N ASP A 39 2.89 -1.51 19.00
CA ASP A 39 2.65 -1.16 20.42
C ASP A 39 3.43 0.08 20.89
N ASP A 40 4.52 0.43 20.20
CA ASP A 40 5.34 1.62 20.44
C ASP A 40 4.90 2.85 19.62
N GLU A 41 3.69 2.80 19.04
CA GLU A 41 3.10 3.83 18.17
C GLU A 41 3.84 4.01 16.82
N THR A 42 4.76 3.11 16.46
CA THR A 42 5.40 3.14 15.14
C THR A 42 4.44 2.65 14.06
N GLU A 43 4.17 3.52 13.07
CA GLU A 43 3.37 3.20 11.88
C GLU A 43 4.18 2.40 10.85
N ALA A 44 3.49 1.57 10.07
CA ALA A 44 4.07 1.04 8.85
C ALA A 44 4.33 2.18 7.84
N ASP A 45 5.47 2.16 7.15
CA ASP A 45 5.81 3.18 6.15
C ASP A 45 4.86 3.11 4.94
N VAL A 46 4.54 1.88 4.50
CA VAL A 46 3.69 1.62 3.35
C VAL A 46 2.61 0.61 3.70
N ALA A 47 1.37 0.89 3.31
CA ALA A 47 0.24 -0.03 3.34
C ALA A 47 -0.23 -0.37 1.93
N ILE A 48 -0.38 -1.64 1.59
CA ILE A 48 -0.96 -2.08 0.32
C ILE A 48 -2.31 -2.75 0.58
N VAL A 49 -3.35 -2.24 -0.07
CA VAL A 49 -4.74 -2.69 0.12
C VAL A 49 -5.45 -2.88 -1.21
N ASP A 50 -6.57 -3.63 -1.21
CA ASP A 50 -7.36 -3.92 -2.41
C ASP A 50 -8.75 -3.26 -2.45
N ASP A 51 -9.01 -2.37 -1.49
CA ASP A 51 -10.32 -1.74 -1.31
C ASP A 51 -10.21 -0.34 -0.66
N ALA A 52 -11.07 0.58 -1.09
CA ALA A 52 -11.09 1.95 -0.58
C ALA A 52 -11.57 2.06 0.87
N GLY A 53 -12.42 1.13 1.34
CA GLY A 53 -12.84 1.07 2.74
C GLY A 53 -11.69 0.68 3.68
N ILE A 54 -10.85 -0.26 3.25
CA ILE A 54 -9.62 -0.62 4.00
C ILE A 54 -8.64 0.56 3.96
N ALA A 55 -8.47 1.20 2.79
CA ALA A 55 -7.65 2.41 2.69
C ALA A 55 -8.13 3.53 3.64
N GLN A 56 -9.44 3.72 3.77
CA GLN A 56 -10.01 4.71 4.68
C GLN A 56 -9.70 4.41 6.15
N LYS A 57 -9.75 3.13 6.54
CA LYS A 57 -9.32 2.68 7.87
C LYS A 57 -7.85 3.02 8.11
N VAL A 58 -6.97 2.68 7.15
CA VAL A 58 -5.54 2.99 7.25
C VAL A 58 -5.33 4.49 7.45
N ILE A 59 -5.96 5.32 6.63
CA ILE A 59 -5.85 6.79 6.74
C ILE A 59 -6.36 7.33 8.08
N SER A 60 -7.37 6.70 8.69
CA SER A 60 -7.87 7.13 10.01
C SER A 60 -7.01 6.68 11.19
N GLU A 61 -6.23 5.61 11.02
CA GLU A 61 -5.41 5.00 12.07
C GLU A 61 -3.95 5.45 12.02
N THR A 62 -3.54 6.16 10.96
CA THR A 62 -2.14 6.56 10.72
C THR A 62 -2.04 7.99 10.21
N GLU A 63 -0.95 8.67 10.51
CA GLU A 63 -0.65 10.04 10.09
C GLU A 63 0.26 10.08 8.86
N LYS A 64 1.18 9.12 8.72
CA LYS A 64 2.28 9.17 7.74
C LYS A 64 2.28 8.04 6.72
N THR A 65 1.70 6.88 7.04
CA THR A 65 1.69 5.72 6.13
C THR A 65 1.22 6.08 4.72
N ILE A 66 2.03 5.72 3.72
CA ILE A 66 1.64 5.81 2.30
C ILE A 66 0.77 4.60 1.95
N VAL A 67 -0.38 4.85 1.31
CA VAL A 67 -1.35 3.81 0.97
C VAL A 67 -1.36 3.57 -0.53
N LEU A 68 -1.10 2.33 -0.93
CA LEU A 68 -1.25 1.86 -2.30
C LEU A 68 -2.54 1.05 -2.42
N ILE A 69 -3.52 1.59 -3.14
CA ILE A 69 -4.74 0.85 -3.47
C ILE A 69 -4.51 0.11 -4.79
N SER A 70 -4.24 -1.19 -4.69
CA SER A 70 -4.06 -2.07 -5.84
C SER A 70 -5.41 -2.53 -6.38
N TYR A 71 -5.63 -2.37 -7.68
CA TYR A 71 -6.86 -2.82 -8.35
C TYR A 71 -6.56 -3.65 -9.59
N LEU A 72 -7.48 -4.54 -9.97
CA LEU A 72 -7.38 -5.38 -11.18
C LEU A 72 -8.33 -4.93 -12.28
N THR A 73 -9.55 -4.55 -11.91
CA THR A 73 -10.60 -4.20 -12.86
C THR A 73 -10.69 -2.69 -13.08
N LYS A 74 -11.27 -2.29 -14.21
CA LYS A 74 -11.50 -0.87 -14.52
C LYS A 74 -12.47 -0.23 -13.52
N GLU A 75 -13.48 -0.97 -13.07
CA GLU A 75 -14.48 -0.47 -12.11
C GLU A 75 -13.84 -0.18 -10.76
N ASP A 76 -13.08 -1.14 -10.22
CA ASP A 76 -12.31 -0.94 -8.98
C ASP A 76 -11.31 0.21 -9.13
N GLY A 77 -10.68 0.33 -10.30
CA GLY A 77 -9.76 1.42 -10.62
C GLY A 77 -10.39 2.81 -10.59
N LEU A 78 -11.66 2.95 -11.00
CA LEU A 78 -12.37 4.23 -10.90
C LEU A 78 -12.61 4.61 -9.44
N VAL A 79 -13.01 3.64 -8.61
CA VAL A 79 -13.23 3.86 -7.16
C VAL A 79 -11.92 4.19 -6.47
N ALA A 80 -10.86 3.41 -6.72
CA ALA A 80 -9.53 3.63 -6.15
C ALA A 80 -8.97 5.00 -6.53
N LYS A 81 -9.09 5.41 -7.80
CA LYS A 81 -8.64 6.73 -8.27
C LYS A 81 -9.44 7.88 -7.67
N ALA A 82 -10.76 7.72 -7.55
CA ALA A 82 -11.62 8.72 -6.92
C ALA A 82 -11.35 8.87 -5.42
N PHE A 83 -10.93 7.79 -4.75
CA PHE A 83 -10.48 7.85 -3.37
C PHE A 83 -9.09 8.50 -3.26
N ALA A 84 -8.14 8.05 -4.09
CA ALA A 84 -6.77 8.60 -4.13
C ALA A 84 -6.75 10.10 -4.42
N SER A 85 -7.65 10.62 -5.27
CA SER A 85 -7.72 12.06 -5.55
C SER A 85 -8.12 12.91 -4.35
N ARG A 86 -8.87 12.35 -3.38
CA ARG A 86 -9.25 13.03 -2.13
C ARG A 86 -8.11 13.06 -1.12
N PHE A 87 -7.23 12.07 -1.16
CA PHE A 87 -6.12 11.88 -0.22
C PHE A 87 -4.77 11.80 -0.96
N SER A 88 -4.58 12.67 -1.96
CA SER A 88 -3.50 12.55 -2.95
C SER A 88 -2.08 12.67 -2.38
N ALA A 89 -1.93 13.26 -1.20
CA ALA A 89 -0.65 13.33 -0.49
C ALA A 89 -0.17 11.95 0.00
N ARG A 90 -1.10 11.03 0.30
CA ARG A 90 -0.78 9.75 0.94
C ARG A 90 -1.28 8.54 0.19
N VAL A 91 -2.23 8.68 -0.73
CA VAL A 91 -2.88 7.55 -1.40
C VAL A 91 -2.57 7.55 -2.88
N ARG A 92 -2.07 6.41 -3.38
CA ARG A 92 -1.88 6.17 -4.82
C ARG A 92 -2.73 4.98 -5.25
N ALA A 93 -3.49 5.14 -6.32
CA ALA A 93 -4.24 4.04 -6.93
C ALA A 93 -3.38 3.39 -8.02
N VAL A 94 -3.12 2.09 -7.89
CA VAL A 94 -2.17 1.37 -8.72
C VAL A 94 -2.84 0.19 -9.41
N TRP A 95 -2.74 0.13 -10.74
CA TRP A 95 -3.19 -1.06 -11.46
C TRP A 95 -2.23 -2.21 -11.17
N PHE A 96 -2.74 -3.39 -10.85
CA PHE A 96 -1.91 -4.53 -10.44
C PHE A 96 -0.80 -4.88 -11.46
N LEU A 97 -1.07 -4.73 -12.76
CA LEU A 97 -0.08 -5.01 -13.81
C LEU A 97 1.06 -3.98 -13.86
N GLU A 98 0.84 -2.78 -13.30
CA GLU A 98 1.84 -1.70 -13.20
C GLU A 98 2.43 -1.60 -11.79
N PHE A 99 2.11 -2.57 -10.92
CA PHE A 99 2.43 -2.50 -9.49
C PHE A 99 3.92 -2.41 -9.21
N GLY A 100 4.74 -3.14 -9.97
CA GLY A 100 6.20 -3.08 -9.84
C GLY A 100 6.76 -1.69 -10.14
N THR A 101 6.28 -1.04 -11.20
CA THR A 101 6.70 0.32 -11.57
C THR A 101 6.34 1.32 -10.47
N ALA A 102 5.11 1.26 -9.95
CA ALA A 102 4.67 2.16 -8.89
C ALA A 102 5.48 2.01 -7.60
N LEU A 103 5.93 0.79 -7.27
CA LEU A 103 6.80 0.55 -6.12
C LEU A 103 8.22 1.07 -6.33
N ILE A 104 8.77 0.98 -7.55
CA ILE A 104 10.07 1.57 -7.88
C ILE A 104 10.02 3.09 -7.73
N ASP A 105 8.97 3.73 -8.25
CA ASP A 105 8.78 5.17 -8.12
C ASP A 105 8.67 5.57 -6.65
N LEU A 106 7.90 4.80 -5.85
CA LEU A 106 7.76 5.04 -4.41
C LEU A 106 9.10 4.89 -3.67
N ALA A 107 9.87 3.83 -3.94
CA ALA A 107 11.19 3.64 -3.34
C ALA A 107 12.15 4.79 -3.68
N CYS A 108 12.07 5.33 -4.90
CA CYS A 108 12.86 6.49 -5.32
C CYS A 108 12.43 7.77 -4.60
N ASP A 109 11.14 7.96 -4.37
CA ASP A 109 10.60 9.12 -3.64
C ASP A 109 11.04 9.08 -2.17
N MET A 110 10.89 7.93 -1.50
CA MET A 110 11.28 7.76 -0.09
C MET A 110 12.77 8.04 0.14
N LYS A 111 13.65 7.66 -0.79
CA LYS A 111 15.11 7.92 -0.69
C LYS A 111 15.53 9.38 -0.88
N LYS A 112 14.64 10.26 -1.37
CA LYS A 112 14.94 11.69 -1.57
C LYS A 112 14.60 12.54 -0.35
N GLU A 113 13.81 12.00 0.58
CA GLU A 113 13.38 12.70 1.79
C GLU A 113 14.31 12.46 3.00
N ASP A 114 15.31 11.58 2.86
CA ASP A 114 16.44 11.37 3.77
C ASP A 114 17.64 12.27 3.43
#